data_AF-A0A346D3Z8-F1
#
_entry.id   AF-A0A346D3Z8-F1
#
_cell.length_a   1.000
_cell.length_b   1.000
_cell.length_c   1.000
_cell.angle_alpha   90.00
_cell.angle_beta   90.00
_cell.angle_gamma   90.00
#
_symmetry.space_group_name_H-M   'P 1'
#
loop_
_entity.id
_entity.type
_entity.pdbx_description
1 polymer ?
#
loop_
_entity_poly.entity_id
_entity_poly.type
_entity_poly.pdbx_seq_one_letter_code
_entity_poly.pdbx_strand_id
1 'polypeptide(L)'
;MGDNAKYVYAYGWNRFNMGVIGVWPEPNEGFLLRHRAWAYSLLIFVLIWIPQFASVSVFWGNINETIECLSTNVPVGVSVMKLVVFRYQRKVLSSLLQLVEEDWTLPWTKEQEETMMIPTRISRIISLLSVTVTSGLLVAYVASGIWFGYQNFNNPNIDPRLSIGFLYSAVFPYDTKKMKWFIPTWIGQLAGTWFSMIAYSGPDAFVAMLVLHLCGQLAVVRLNLKNIVDKSESIDPIVFRAKLKSIVERHEELNRRNAMIEDAFNAMLLAQMLVCTITFCFQGFAMFSTVMDPREGGFPILGMTFFVLHAIYTIMHLFVYCWVGDVLIVESTDIGFSPYESNWYLLNPAEIRALMFVTHRSRTPLQITAGKFCCFSLEMFTSIMKTSMGYLSVLLAMKDRLLE
;
A
#
# COMPACT_ATOMS: atom_id res chain seq x y z
N MET A 1 27.33 14.69 2.35
CA MET A 1 26.97 13.41 3.00
C MET A 1 27.02 12.36 1.91
N GLY A 2 27.99 11.44 1.98
CA GLY A 2 28.07 10.35 1.00
C GLY A 2 27.00 9.33 1.34
N ASP A 3 26.02 9.13 0.46
CA ASP A 3 24.92 8.21 0.70
C ASP A 3 25.49 6.79 0.98
N ASN A 4 25.12 6.22 2.13
CA ASN A 4 25.51 4.86 2.52
C ASN A 4 25.00 3.86 1.46
N ALA A 5 25.92 3.14 0.81
CA ALA A 5 25.58 2.24 -0.29
C ALA A 5 24.51 1.19 0.08
N LYS A 6 24.48 0.74 1.35
CA LYS A 6 23.47 -0.21 1.84
C LYS A 6 22.09 0.43 1.95
N TYR A 7 22.02 1.66 2.47
CA TYR A 7 20.78 2.44 2.52
C TYR A 7 20.22 2.74 1.12
N VAL A 8 21.09 3.16 0.20
CA VAL A 8 20.71 3.40 -1.20
C VAL A 8 20.21 2.13 -1.87
N TYR A 9 20.90 1.01 -1.64
CA TYR A 9 20.47 -0.30 -2.14
C TYR A 9 19.10 -0.70 -1.57
N ALA A 10 18.87 -0.46 -0.28
CA ALA A 10 17.67 -0.84 0.44
C ALA A 10 16.45 -0.01 -0.01
N TYR A 11 16.58 1.31 -0.07
CA TYR A 11 15.43 2.21 -0.19
C TYR A 11 15.49 3.21 -1.34
N GLY A 12 16.53 3.16 -2.17
CA GLY A 12 16.68 4.06 -3.32
C GLY A 12 15.51 4.00 -4.30
N TRP A 13 14.89 2.83 -4.48
CA TRP A 13 13.71 2.69 -5.33
C TRP A 13 12.47 3.38 -4.75
N ASN A 14 12.22 3.23 -3.44
CA ASN A 14 11.14 3.92 -2.76
C ASN A 14 11.39 5.44 -2.74
N ARG A 15 12.63 5.88 -2.55
CA ARG A 15 13.04 7.29 -2.68
C ARG A 15 12.73 7.83 -4.07
N PHE A 16 13.05 7.09 -5.12
CA PHE A 16 12.73 7.47 -6.49
C PHE A 16 11.21 7.60 -6.70
N ASN A 17 10.41 6.58 -6.37
CA ASN A 17 8.95 6.60 -6.59
C ASN A 17 8.26 7.75 -5.85
N MET A 18 8.56 7.90 -4.56
CA MET A 18 8.01 8.98 -3.72
C MET A 18 8.53 10.35 -4.15
N GLY A 19 9.75 10.39 -4.68
CA GLY A 19 10.37 11.55 -5.30
C GLY A 19 9.71 11.94 -6.61
N VAL A 20 9.17 11.02 -7.41
CA VAL A 20 8.42 11.36 -8.64
C VAL A 20 7.11 12.06 -8.31
N ILE A 21 6.35 11.54 -7.34
CA ILE A 21 5.05 12.12 -6.93
C ILE A 21 5.18 13.34 -6.01
N GLY A 22 6.39 13.66 -5.55
CA GLY A 22 6.67 14.85 -4.75
C GLY A 22 6.23 14.78 -3.29
N VAL A 23 6.16 13.57 -2.73
CA VAL A 23 5.84 13.37 -1.31
C VAL A 23 7.06 12.95 -0.47
N TRP A 24 8.20 12.67 -1.10
CA TRP A 24 9.44 12.37 -0.39
C TRP A 24 9.84 13.56 0.52
N PRO A 25 10.16 13.35 1.80
CA PRO A 25 10.41 14.43 2.74
C PRO A 25 11.85 14.95 2.61
N GLU A 26 12.12 15.87 1.67
CA GLU A 26 13.45 16.49 1.60
C GLU A 26 13.59 17.65 2.61
N PRO A 27 14.71 17.74 3.36
CA PRO A 27 14.87 18.77 4.39
C PRO A 27 14.84 20.21 3.84
N ASN A 28 15.32 20.44 2.61
CA ASN A 28 15.40 21.76 1.98
C ASN A 28 14.75 21.77 0.58
N GLU A 29 13.41 21.76 0.53
CA GLU A 29 12.69 21.88 -0.73
C GLU A 29 12.54 23.34 -1.17
N GLY A 30 12.89 23.65 -2.41
CA GLY A 30 12.48 24.88 -3.08
C GLY A 30 10.94 24.97 -3.21
N PHE A 31 10.43 26.17 -3.43
CA PHE A 31 8.97 26.43 -3.51
C PHE A 31 8.25 25.49 -4.50
N LEU A 32 8.83 25.23 -5.66
CA LEU A 32 8.25 24.37 -6.70
C LEU A 32 8.17 22.90 -6.27
N LEU A 33 9.22 22.36 -5.66
CA LEU A 33 9.23 20.97 -5.16
C LEU A 33 8.17 20.79 -4.07
N ARG A 34 8.03 21.80 -3.20
CA ARG A 34 7.09 21.77 -2.07
C ARG A 34 5.63 21.64 -2.51
N HIS A 35 5.25 22.30 -3.61
CA HIS A 35 3.87 22.35 -4.11
C HIS A 35 3.55 21.31 -5.19
N ARG A 36 4.54 20.51 -5.60
CA ARG A 36 4.39 19.53 -6.69
C ARG A 36 3.31 18.48 -6.41
N ALA A 37 3.29 17.90 -5.20
CA ALA A 37 2.24 16.94 -4.83
C ALA A 37 0.84 17.56 -4.91
N TRP A 38 0.68 18.81 -4.47
CA TRP A 38 -0.60 19.54 -4.55
C TRP A 38 -1.01 19.82 -6.00
N ALA A 39 -0.04 20.19 -6.86
CA ALA A 39 -0.30 20.38 -8.29
C ALA A 39 -0.77 19.08 -8.96
N TYR A 40 -0.15 17.94 -8.62
CA TYR A 40 -0.59 16.62 -9.12
C TYR A 40 -1.96 16.22 -8.57
N SER A 41 -2.22 16.43 -7.28
CA SER A 41 -3.55 16.21 -6.71
C SER A 41 -4.61 17.06 -7.42
N LEU A 42 -4.33 18.34 -7.67
CA LEU A 42 -5.24 19.23 -8.39
C LEU A 42 -5.48 18.77 -9.83
N LEU A 43 -4.43 18.36 -10.54
CA LEU A 43 -4.52 17.82 -11.90
C LEU A 43 -5.44 16.59 -11.95
N ILE A 44 -5.22 15.61 -11.07
CA ILE A 44 -6.02 14.39 -10.97
C ILE A 44 -7.47 14.74 -10.62
N PHE A 45 -7.66 15.63 -9.65
CA PHE A 45 -8.99 15.99 -9.16
C PHE A 45 -9.83 16.69 -10.24
N VAL A 46 -9.24 17.64 -10.98
CA VAL A 46 -9.94 18.46 -11.99
C VAL A 46 -10.15 17.70 -13.30
N LEU A 47 -9.18 16.91 -13.76
CA LEU A 47 -9.25 16.25 -15.07
C LEU A 47 -9.84 14.84 -15.05
N ILE A 48 -9.88 14.19 -13.89
CA ILE A 48 -10.33 12.80 -13.76
C ILE A 48 -11.46 12.71 -12.73
N TRP A 49 -11.19 13.02 -11.46
CA TRP A 49 -12.12 12.70 -10.37
C TRP A 49 -13.46 13.46 -10.47
N ILE A 50 -13.45 14.79 -10.61
CA ILE A 50 -14.68 15.59 -10.74
C ILE A 50 -15.47 15.21 -12.00
N PRO A 51 -14.87 15.19 -13.21
CA PRO A 51 -15.60 14.84 -14.43
C PRO A 51 -16.20 13.43 -14.40
N GLN A 52 -15.49 12.45 -13.85
CA GLN A 52 -16.03 11.09 -13.68
C GLN A 52 -17.15 11.04 -12.65
N PHE A 53 -17.00 11.74 -11.52
CA PHE A 53 -18.06 11.81 -10.52
C PHE A 53 -19.33 12.45 -11.08
N ALA A 54 -19.19 13.50 -11.90
CA ALA A 54 -20.32 14.12 -12.60
C ALA A 54 -21.02 13.14 -13.56
N SER A 55 -20.28 12.25 -14.23
CA SER A 55 -20.85 11.24 -15.13
C SER A 55 -21.79 10.25 -14.45
N VAL A 56 -21.63 10.00 -13.14
CA VAL A 56 -22.53 9.12 -12.38
C VAL A 56 -23.99 9.58 -12.50
N SER A 57 -24.23 10.89 -12.61
CA SER A 57 -25.58 11.43 -12.83
C SER A 57 -26.16 11.12 -14.21
N VAL A 58 -25.30 10.92 -15.22
CA VAL A 58 -25.69 10.58 -16.59
C VAL A 58 -25.91 9.07 -16.73
N PHE A 59 -25.09 8.27 -16.05
CA PHE A 59 -25.27 6.82 -15.98
C PHE A 59 -26.43 6.40 -15.08
N TRP A 60 -27.09 7.35 -14.40
CA TRP A 60 -28.19 7.09 -13.49
C TRP A 60 -29.34 6.36 -14.21
N GLY A 61 -29.60 5.11 -13.80
CA GLY A 61 -30.56 4.20 -14.44
C GLY A 61 -29.92 3.01 -15.16
N ASN A 62 -28.63 3.08 -15.51
CA ASN A 62 -27.85 1.92 -15.95
C ASN A 62 -26.87 1.51 -14.85
N ILE A 63 -27.23 0.45 -14.13
CA ILE A 63 -26.48 -0.04 -12.97
C ILE A 63 -25.07 -0.49 -13.37
N ASN A 64 -24.90 -1.14 -14.52
CA ASN A 64 -23.59 -1.68 -14.94
C ASN A 64 -22.59 -0.55 -15.22
N GLU A 65 -23.00 0.45 -16.00
CA GLU A 65 -22.18 1.64 -16.32
C GLU A 65 -21.87 2.47 -15.06
N THR A 66 -22.84 2.58 -14.15
CA THR A 66 -22.65 3.28 -12.86
C THR A 66 -21.61 2.57 -12.00
N ILE A 67 -21.69 1.24 -11.91
CA ILE A 67 -20.74 0.41 -11.13
C ILE A 67 -19.33 0.50 -11.73
N GLU A 68 -19.20 0.44 -13.06
CA GLU A 68 -17.91 0.58 -13.74
C GLU A 68 -17.29 1.99 -13.55
N CYS A 69 -18.12 3.03 -13.60
CA CYS A 69 -17.69 4.39 -13.32
C CYS A 69 -17.19 4.52 -11.86
N LEU A 70 -17.93 3.98 -10.89
CA LEU A 70 -17.54 4.02 -9.48
C LEU A 70 -16.32 3.15 -9.18
N SER A 71 -16.18 1.98 -9.81
CA SER A 71 -15.03 1.08 -9.59
C SER A 71 -13.71 1.71 -10.04
N THR A 72 -13.73 2.61 -11.04
CA THR A 72 -12.56 3.38 -11.47
C THR A 72 -12.36 4.68 -10.69
N ASN A 73 -13.45 5.39 -10.35
CA ASN A 73 -13.38 6.69 -9.69
C ASN A 73 -12.92 6.58 -8.21
N VAL A 74 -13.38 5.55 -7.48
CA VAL A 74 -13.04 5.37 -6.06
C VAL A 74 -11.52 5.17 -5.83
N PRO A 75 -10.81 4.29 -6.57
CA PRO A 75 -9.35 4.18 -6.49
C PRO A 75 -8.59 5.48 -6.81
N VAL A 76 -9.08 6.27 -7.77
CA VAL A 76 -8.51 7.60 -8.08
C VAL A 76 -8.69 8.56 -6.90
N GLY A 77 -9.84 8.52 -6.23
CA GLY A 77 -10.03 9.28 -4.98
C GLY A 77 -9.05 8.87 -3.89
N VAL A 78 -8.76 7.57 -3.76
CA VAL A 78 -7.78 7.05 -2.79
C VAL A 78 -6.36 7.51 -3.11
N SER A 79 -5.96 7.56 -4.38
CA SER A 79 -4.62 8.06 -4.73
C SER A 79 -4.44 9.53 -4.31
N VAL A 80 -5.46 10.37 -4.51
CA VAL A 80 -5.47 11.76 -4.02
C VAL A 80 -5.42 11.81 -2.49
N MET A 81 -6.23 11.00 -1.80
CA MET A 81 -6.22 10.89 -0.34
C MET A 81 -4.82 10.51 0.19
N LYS A 82 -4.15 9.52 -0.42
CA LYS A 82 -2.79 9.10 -0.03
C LYS A 82 -1.78 10.23 -0.20
N LEU A 83 -1.83 10.98 -1.30
CA LEU A 83 -0.97 12.15 -1.49
C LEU A 83 -1.15 13.18 -0.37
N VAL A 84 -2.39 13.48 0.00
CA VAL A 84 -2.70 14.42 1.09
C VAL A 84 -2.20 13.90 2.44
N VAL A 85 -2.46 12.63 2.77
CA VAL A 85 -2.01 12.01 4.03
C VAL A 85 -0.49 12.04 4.13
N PHE A 86 0.23 11.59 3.11
CA PHE A 86 1.70 11.60 3.12
C PHE A 86 2.27 13.01 3.21
N ARG A 87 1.61 14.00 2.59
CA ARG A 87 2.02 15.39 2.69
C ARG A 87 1.84 15.95 4.09
N TYR A 88 0.74 15.59 4.75
CA TYR A 88 0.45 15.96 6.14
C TYR A 88 1.43 15.29 7.11
N GLN A 89 1.68 14.00 6.93
CA GLN A 89 2.58 13.19 7.77
C GLN A 89 4.08 13.38 7.47
N ARG A 90 4.44 14.35 6.63
CA ARG A 90 5.82 14.57 6.15
C ARG A 90 6.86 14.71 7.28
N LYS A 91 6.50 15.35 8.40
CA LYS A 91 7.42 15.49 9.55
C LYS A 91 7.72 14.14 10.20
N VAL A 92 6.68 13.33 10.43
CA VAL A 92 6.81 11.97 10.98
C VAL A 92 7.61 11.10 10.01
N LEU A 93 7.31 11.20 8.72
CA LEU A 93 8.02 10.49 7.65
C LEU A 93 9.52 10.82 7.62
N SER A 94 9.86 12.12 7.72
CA SER A 94 11.25 12.58 7.77
C SER A 94 11.99 12.01 8.97
N SER A 95 11.34 12.03 10.15
CA SER A 95 11.94 11.48 11.37
C SER A 95 12.15 9.97 11.27
N LEU A 96 11.16 9.22 10.77
CA LEU A 96 11.29 7.78 10.56
C LEU A 96 12.41 7.45 9.56
N LEU A 97 12.54 8.21 8.47
CA LEU A 97 13.60 7.98 7.48
C LEU A 97 15.00 8.28 8.02
N GLN A 98 15.15 9.32 8.85
CA GLN A 98 16.42 9.60 9.53
C GLN A 98 16.82 8.43 10.44
N LEU A 99 15.87 7.91 11.22
CA LEU A 99 16.11 6.74 12.08
C LEU A 99 16.48 5.49 11.27
N VAL A 100 15.84 5.28 10.11
CA VAL A 100 16.19 4.19 9.19
C VAL A 100 17.60 4.38 8.63
N GLU A 101 17.97 5.60 8.22
CA GLU A 101 19.30 5.91 7.70
C GLU A 101 20.39 5.69 8.76
N GLU A 102 20.17 6.17 9.98
CA GLU A 102 21.04 5.97 11.13
C GLU A 102 21.29 4.48 11.40
N ASP A 103 20.24 3.64 11.34
CA ASP A 103 20.37 2.20 11.55
C ASP A 103 21.37 1.54 10.58
N TRP A 104 21.45 2.02 9.34
CA TRP A 104 22.40 1.49 8.34
C TRP A 104 23.84 1.95 8.56
N THR A 105 24.06 2.98 9.38
CA THR A 105 25.40 3.47 9.73
C THR A 105 26.02 2.76 10.93
N LEU A 106 25.22 2.01 11.69
CA LEU A 106 25.68 1.28 12.87
C LEU A 106 26.70 0.17 12.51
N PRO A 107 27.67 -0.12 13.40
CA PRO A 107 28.60 -1.23 13.22
C PRO A 107 27.91 -2.57 13.49
N TRP A 108 27.46 -3.23 12.43
CA TRP A 108 26.80 -4.54 12.49
C TRP A 108 27.80 -5.70 12.47
N THR A 109 27.51 -6.78 13.20
CA THR A 109 28.16 -8.08 12.96
C THR A 109 27.66 -8.67 11.64
N LYS A 110 28.40 -9.62 11.04
CA LYS A 110 27.97 -10.28 9.79
C LYS A 110 26.59 -10.94 9.93
N GLU A 111 26.33 -11.59 11.06
CA GLU A 111 25.06 -12.27 11.34
C GLU A 111 23.88 -11.28 11.48
N GLN A 112 24.10 -10.15 12.17
CA GLN A 112 23.09 -9.09 12.28
C GLN A 112 22.82 -8.43 10.92
N GLU A 113 23.86 -8.21 10.12
CA GLU A 113 23.71 -7.66 8.77
C GLU A 113 22.90 -8.60 7.87
N GLU A 114 23.20 -9.89 7.88
CA GLU A 114 22.44 -10.89 7.12
C GLU A 114 20.96 -10.91 7.56
N THR A 115 20.72 -10.86 8.86
CA THR A 115 19.36 -10.79 9.45
C THR A 115 18.60 -9.56 8.96
N MET A 116 19.24 -8.39 8.97
CA MET A 116 18.63 -7.13 8.51
C MET A 116 18.40 -7.10 6.98
N MET A 117 19.25 -7.78 6.21
CA MET A 117 19.17 -7.81 4.75
C MET A 117 18.00 -8.65 4.22
N ILE A 118 17.50 -9.63 4.96
CA ILE A 118 16.36 -10.47 4.54
C ILE A 118 15.09 -9.63 4.29
N PRO A 119 14.51 -8.92 5.28
CA PRO A 119 13.32 -8.10 5.07
C PRO A 119 13.57 -6.92 4.14
N THR A 120 14.82 -6.43 4.08
CA THR A 120 15.23 -5.38 3.15
C THR A 120 15.11 -5.83 1.69
N ARG A 121 15.58 -7.05 1.37
CA ARG A 121 15.44 -7.63 0.02
C ARG A 121 13.98 -7.85 -0.34
N ILE A 122 13.18 -8.35 0.60
CA ILE A 122 11.74 -8.55 0.42
C ILE A 122 11.04 -7.21 0.13
N SER A 123 11.29 -6.20 0.95
CA SER A 123 10.74 -4.84 0.78
C SER A 123 11.07 -4.26 -0.61
N ARG A 124 12.31 -4.45 -1.06
CA ARG A 124 12.73 -4.04 -2.41
C ARG A 124 12.00 -4.81 -3.50
N ILE A 125 11.84 -6.12 -3.36
CA ILE A 125 11.09 -6.96 -4.31
C ILE A 125 9.62 -6.49 -4.39
N ILE A 126 8.98 -6.27 -3.24
CA ILE A 126 7.60 -5.72 -3.18
C ILE A 126 7.53 -4.39 -3.93
N SER A 127 8.47 -3.49 -3.68
CA SER A 127 8.50 -2.16 -4.29
C SER A 127 8.73 -2.21 -5.81
N LEU A 128 9.59 -3.11 -6.28
CA LEU A 128 9.83 -3.33 -7.72
C LEU A 128 8.61 -3.94 -8.40
N LEU A 129 8.08 -5.03 -7.84
CA LEU A 129 6.89 -5.70 -8.36
C LEU A 129 5.69 -4.76 -8.40
N SER A 130 5.48 -3.96 -7.35
CA SER A 130 4.39 -2.99 -7.29
C SER A 130 4.47 -1.99 -8.44
N VAL A 131 5.66 -1.42 -8.71
CA VAL A 131 5.84 -0.49 -9.85
C VAL A 131 5.67 -1.18 -11.20
N THR A 132 6.24 -2.38 -11.37
CA THR A 132 6.16 -3.13 -12.63
C THR A 132 4.72 -3.50 -12.97
N VAL A 133 3.97 -4.05 -12.00
CA VAL A 133 2.56 -4.41 -12.18
C VAL A 133 1.70 -3.17 -12.43
N THR A 134 1.91 -2.09 -11.66
CA THR A 134 1.19 -0.82 -11.85
C THR A 134 1.44 -0.24 -13.25
N SER A 135 2.69 -0.28 -13.73
CA SER A 135 3.04 0.20 -15.08
C SER A 135 2.44 -0.68 -16.18
N GLY A 136 2.42 -2.00 -15.99
CA GLY A 136 1.76 -2.93 -16.92
C GLY A 136 0.25 -2.69 -17.01
N LEU A 137 -0.41 -2.47 -15.87
CA LEU A 137 -1.83 -2.12 -15.83
C LEU A 137 -2.14 -0.78 -16.49
N LEU A 138 -1.28 0.22 -16.33
CA LEU A 138 -1.43 1.50 -17.03
C LEU A 138 -1.40 1.31 -18.56
N VAL A 139 -0.43 0.55 -19.06
CA VAL A 139 -0.33 0.26 -20.50
C VAL A 139 -1.56 -0.50 -20.99
N ALA A 140 -2.00 -1.52 -20.26
CA ALA A 140 -3.22 -2.27 -20.59
C ALA A 140 -4.46 -1.37 -20.58
N TYR A 141 -4.59 -0.48 -19.58
CA TYR A 141 -5.69 0.46 -19.48
C TYR A 141 -5.73 1.44 -20.64
N VAL A 142 -4.60 2.08 -20.96
CA VAL A 142 -4.50 3.02 -22.08
C VAL A 142 -4.80 2.33 -23.41
N ALA A 143 -4.26 1.12 -23.63
CA ALA A 143 -4.55 0.35 -24.84
C ALA A 143 -6.05 0.01 -24.95
N SER A 144 -6.69 -0.40 -23.85
CA SER A 144 -8.12 -0.68 -23.82
C SER A 144 -8.95 0.58 -24.09
N GLY A 145 -8.60 1.73 -23.49
CA GLY A 145 -9.29 3.00 -23.69
C GLY A 145 -9.21 3.50 -25.13
N ILE A 146 -8.05 3.38 -25.78
CA ILE A 146 -7.89 3.72 -27.21
C ILE A 146 -8.75 2.80 -28.08
N TRP A 147 -8.73 1.50 -27.80
CA TRP A 147 -9.50 0.50 -28.54
C TRP A 147 -11.01 0.73 -28.46
N PHE A 148 -11.55 0.86 -27.24
CA PHE A 148 -12.97 1.15 -27.02
C PHE A 148 -13.35 2.54 -27.55
N GLY A 149 -12.47 3.54 -27.38
CA GLY A 149 -12.66 4.86 -27.95
C GLY A 149 -12.80 4.85 -29.47
N TYR A 150 -12.01 4.05 -30.17
CA TYR A 150 -12.10 3.87 -31.63
C TYR A 150 -13.42 3.20 -32.04
N GLN A 151 -13.83 2.13 -31.36
CA GLN A 151 -15.09 1.44 -31.66
C GLN A 151 -16.31 2.33 -31.44
N ASN A 152 -16.29 3.12 -30.37
CA ASN A 152 -17.42 3.94 -29.93
C ASN A 152 -17.49 5.31 -30.63
N PHE A 153 -16.49 5.68 -31.43
CA PHE A 153 -16.40 7.01 -32.06
C PHE A 153 -17.62 7.39 -32.90
N ASN A 154 -18.19 6.41 -33.61
CA ASN A 154 -19.35 6.61 -34.50
C ASN A 154 -20.65 6.01 -33.94
N ASN A 155 -20.69 5.59 -32.67
CA ASN A 155 -21.87 4.96 -32.11
C ASN A 155 -22.94 6.01 -31.73
N PRO A 156 -24.11 6.06 -32.40
CA PRO A 156 -25.13 7.07 -32.16
C PRO A 156 -25.89 6.87 -30.83
N ASN A 157 -25.73 5.72 -30.17
CA ASN A 157 -26.46 5.37 -28.95
C ASN A 157 -25.83 5.93 -27.66
N ILE A 158 -24.64 6.55 -27.75
CA ILE A 158 -23.93 7.10 -26.60
C ILE A 158 -24.43 8.51 -26.30
N ASP A 159 -24.67 8.81 -25.01
CA ASP A 159 -25.12 10.15 -24.60
C ASP A 159 -24.12 11.22 -25.06
N PRO A 160 -24.56 12.24 -25.82
CA PRO A 160 -23.69 13.29 -26.35
C PRO A 160 -22.98 14.13 -25.29
N ARG A 161 -23.39 14.06 -24.02
CA ARG A 161 -22.74 14.73 -22.87
C ARG A 161 -21.45 14.02 -22.44
N LEU A 162 -21.28 12.75 -22.79
CA LEU A 162 -20.10 11.96 -22.45
C LEU A 162 -18.96 12.20 -23.44
N SER A 163 -17.74 12.20 -22.92
CA SER A 163 -16.53 12.34 -23.71
C SER A 163 -16.19 11.03 -24.44
N ILE A 164 -16.28 11.02 -25.77
CA ILE A 164 -15.95 9.84 -26.60
C ILE A 164 -14.46 9.85 -26.96
N GLY A 165 -13.77 8.71 -26.85
CA GLY A 165 -12.35 8.57 -27.22
C GLY A 165 -11.33 9.00 -26.15
N PHE A 166 -11.81 9.41 -24.98
CA PHE A 166 -10.98 9.73 -23.82
C PHE A 166 -10.63 8.47 -23.02
N LEU A 167 -9.60 8.56 -22.17
CA LEU A 167 -9.21 7.46 -21.29
C LEU A 167 -10.31 7.14 -20.27
N TYR A 168 -10.99 8.19 -19.79
CA TYR A 168 -12.16 8.06 -18.93
C TYR A 168 -13.39 8.63 -19.64
N SER A 169 -14.48 7.86 -19.65
CA SER A 169 -15.78 8.39 -20.06
C SER A 169 -16.28 9.37 -19.00
N ALA A 170 -16.25 10.66 -19.34
CA ALA A 170 -16.44 11.74 -18.38
C ALA A 170 -17.32 12.87 -18.94
N VAL A 171 -18.02 13.59 -18.07
CA VAL A 171 -18.77 14.80 -18.44
C VAL A 171 -17.88 16.02 -18.23
N PHE A 172 -17.67 16.79 -19.30
CA PHE A 172 -16.91 18.04 -19.25
C PHE A 172 -17.82 19.24 -19.54
N PRO A 173 -17.53 20.42 -18.96
CA PRO A 173 -18.33 21.64 -19.19
C PRO A 173 -18.09 22.28 -20.57
N TYR A 174 -17.23 21.69 -21.41
CA TYR A 174 -16.88 22.17 -22.74
C TYR A 174 -17.07 21.07 -23.80
N ASP A 175 -17.21 21.49 -25.05
CA ASP A 175 -17.38 20.57 -26.18
C ASP A 175 -16.08 19.78 -26.45
N THR A 176 -16.11 18.51 -26.07
CA THR A 176 -15.00 17.56 -26.16
C THR A 176 -14.75 17.05 -27.58
N LYS A 177 -15.68 17.27 -28.53
CA LYS A 177 -15.51 16.89 -29.93
C LYS A 177 -14.58 17.84 -30.68
N LYS A 178 -14.40 19.06 -30.18
CA LYS A 178 -13.50 20.05 -30.78
C LYS A 178 -12.04 19.67 -30.49
N MET A 179 -11.27 19.47 -31.55
CA MET A 179 -9.85 19.08 -31.48
C MET A 179 -9.01 19.99 -30.56
N LYS A 180 -9.33 21.29 -30.49
CA LYS A 180 -8.67 22.27 -29.62
C LYS A 180 -8.73 21.91 -28.13
N TRP A 181 -9.81 21.28 -27.68
CA TRP A 181 -9.99 20.84 -26.29
C TRP A 181 -9.67 19.37 -26.09
N PHE A 182 -9.88 18.56 -27.13
CA PHE A 182 -9.61 17.12 -27.11
C PHE A 182 -8.15 16.81 -26.78
N ILE A 183 -7.21 17.31 -27.58
CA ILE A 183 -5.78 17.01 -27.46
C ILE A 183 -5.22 17.36 -26.06
N PRO A 184 -5.35 18.60 -25.54
CA PRO A 184 -4.77 18.95 -24.25
C PRO A 184 -5.43 18.19 -23.09
N THR A 185 -6.75 17.94 -23.14
CA THR A 185 -7.46 17.19 -22.11
C THR A 185 -7.03 15.73 -22.10
N TRP A 186 -6.86 15.11 -23.27
CA TRP A 186 -6.41 13.73 -23.40
C TRP A 186 -4.98 13.55 -22.85
N ILE A 187 -4.06 14.45 -23.21
CA ILE A 187 -2.68 14.45 -22.67
C ILE A 187 -2.71 14.65 -21.14
N GLY A 188 -3.55 15.57 -20.67
CA GLY A 188 -3.73 15.82 -19.24
C GLY A 188 -4.28 14.62 -18.47
N GLN A 189 -5.26 13.90 -19.04
CA GLN A 189 -5.76 12.65 -18.47
C GLN A 189 -4.68 11.56 -18.46
N LEU A 190 -3.92 11.40 -19.54
CA LEU A 190 -2.83 10.42 -19.58
C LEU A 190 -1.79 10.69 -18.47
N ALA A 191 -1.36 11.95 -18.34
CA ALA A 191 -0.45 12.36 -17.28
C ALA A 191 -1.07 12.16 -15.89
N GLY A 192 -2.33 12.56 -15.72
CA GLY A 192 -3.09 12.38 -14.47
C GLY A 192 -3.22 10.91 -14.06
N THR A 193 -3.53 10.01 -15.00
CA THR A 193 -3.61 8.56 -14.74
C THR A 193 -2.25 8.02 -14.31
N TRP A 194 -1.17 8.40 -14.99
CA TRP A 194 0.18 7.96 -14.62
C TRP A 194 0.55 8.40 -13.19
N PHE A 195 0.33 9.67 -12.85
CA PHE A 195 0.56 10.17 -11.50
C PHE A 195 -0.35 9.51 -10.47
N SER A 196 -1.63 9.30 -10.78
CA SER A 196 -2.60 8.63 -9.90
C SER A 196 -2.18 7.19 -9.59
N MET A 197 -1.69 6.45 -10.60
CA MET A 197 -1.23 5.07 -10.45
C MET A 197 0.01 4.98 -9.54
N ILE A 198 1.01 5.85 -9.74
CA ILE A 198 2.19 5.90 -8.86
C ILE A 198 1.80 6.38 -7.45
N ALA A 199 0.90 7.35 -7.34
CA ALA A 199 0.38 7.84 -6.07
C ALA A 199 -0.48 6.80 -5.33
N TYR A 200 -1.07 5.84 -6.04
CA TYR A 200 -1.79 4.74 -5.45
C TYR A 200 -0.84 3.69 -4.87
N SER A 201 0.17 3.25 -5.63
CA SER A 201 1.02 2.12 -5.25
C SER A 201 2.32 2.47 -4.54
N GLY A 202 2.92 3.62 -4.84
CA GLY A 202 4.17 4.09 -4.24
C GLY A 202 4.09 4.24 -2.72
N PRO A 203 3.09 4.96 -2.19
CA PRO A 203 2.84 5.04 -0.75
C PRO A 203 2.70 3.67 -0.06
N ASP A 204 2.08 2.70 -0.73
CA ASP A 204 1.86 1.36 -0.16
C ASP A 204 3.17 0.60 0.00
N ALA A 205 3.97 0.58 -1.07
CA ALA A 205 5.33 0.01 -1.05
C ALA A 205 6.21 0.69 0.01
N PHE A 206 6.03 2.01 0.19
CA PHE A 206 6.75 2.76 1.21
C PHE A 206 6.34 2.37 2.64
N VAL A 207 5.03 2.26 2.95
CA VAL A 207 4.59 1.79 4.28
C VAL A 207 5.07 0.37 4.55
N ALA A 208 4.94 -0.52 3.57
CA ALA A 208 5.46 -1.89 3.67
C ALA A 208 6.97 -1.90 3.96
N MET A 209 7.72 -0.99 3.34
CA MET A 209 9.15 -0.83 3.58
C MET A 209 9.49 -0.43 5.02
N LEU A 210 8.78 0.55 5.59
CA LEU A 210 8.98 0.95 6.99
C LEU A 210 8.68 -0.19 7.97
N VAL A 211 7.57 -0.91 7.75
CA VAL A 211 7.18 -2.02 8.62
C VAL A 211 8.17 -3.19 8.49
N LEU A 212 8.59 -3.55 7.28
CA LEU A 212 9.58 -4.61 7.09
C LEU A 212 10.97 -4.22 7.64
N HIS A 213 11.38 -2.96 7.56
CA HIS A 213 12.59 -2.47 8.23
C HIS A 213 12.49 -2.68 9.74
N LEU A 214 11.34 -2.31 10.33
CA LEU A 214 11.06 -2.54 11.74
C LEU A 214 11.13 -4.04 12.09
N CYS A 215 10.55 -4.92 11.28
CA CYS A 215 10.66 -6.37 11.44
C CYS A 215 12.12 -6.85 11.44
N GLY A 216 12.96 -6.34 10.54
CA GLY A 216 14.39 -6.65 10.52
C GLY A 216 15.12 -6.21 11.79
N GLN A 217 14.78 -5.04 12.32
CA GLN A 217 15.33 -4.57 13.59
C GLN A 217 14.86 -5.40 14.79
N LEU A 218 13.60 -5.89 14.78
CA LEU A 218 13.09 -6.82 15.80
C LEU A 218 13.82 -8.17 15.73
N ALA A 219 14.07 -8.69 14.52
CA ALA A 219 14.83 -9.93 14.33
C ALA A 219 16.27 -9.81 14.85
N VAL A 220 16.91 -8.66 14.65
CA VAL A 220 18.22 -8.33 15.25
C VAL A 220 18.16 -8.28 16.77
N VAL A 221 17.12 -7.67 17.35
CA VAL A 221 16.91 -7.65 18.82
C VAL A 221 16.77 -9.07 19.35
N ARG A 222 16.01 -9.93 18.66
CA ARG A 222 15.89 -11.36 18.96
C ARG A 222 17.24 -12.07 18.92
N LEU A 223 18.04 -11.83 17.88
CA LEU A 223 19.38 -12.40 17.77
C LEU A 223 20.28 -11.99 18.94
N ASN A 224 20.24 -10.71 19.34
CA ASN A 224 20.99 -10.21 20.49
C ASN A 224 20.52 -10.82 21.81
N LEU A 225 19.21 -11.05 21.98
CA LEU A 225 18.65 -11.74 23.15
C LEU A 225 19.09 -13.21 23.20
N LYS A 226 19.08 -13.90 22.06
CA LYS A 226 19.54 -15.30 21.97
C LYS A 226 21.01 -15.43 22.37
N ASN A 227 21.84 -14.51 21.90
CA ASN A 227 23.28 -14.50 22.15
C ASN A 227 23.67 -13.66 23.39
N ILE A 228 22.71 -13.36 24.28
CA ILE A 228 22.98 -12.50 25.45
C ILE A 228 23.91 -13.16 26.48
N VAL A 229 23.90 -14.50 26.54
CA VAL A 229 24.73 -15.29 27.45
C VAL A 229 25.85 -15.98 26.66
N ASP A 230 27.08 -15.53 26.89
CA ASP A 230 28.28 -16.15 26.32
C ASP A 230 28.48 -17.57 26.88
N LYS A 231 29.02 -18.48 26.06
CA LYS A 231 29.24 -19.90 26.45
C LYS A 231 30.39 -20.10 27.46
N SER A 232 30.99 -19.04 27.99
CA SER A 232 32.15 -19.12 28.90
C SER A 232 31.75 -19.32 30.36
N GLU A 233 32.65 -19.91 31.15
CA GLU A 233 32.41 -20.42 32.51
C GLU A 233 32.15 -19.35 33.60
N SER A 234 32.31 -18.05 33.33
CA SER A 234 31.94 -17.00 34.28
C SER A 234 31.21 -15.84 33.59
N ILE A 235 29.91 -15.68 33.89
CA ILE A 235 29.10 -14.55 33.43
C ILE A 235 29.21 -13.42 34.45
N ASP A 236 29.80 -12.30 34.06
CA ASP A 236 29.79 -11.08 34.88
C ASP A 236 28.37 -10.46 34.87
N PRO A 237 27.68 -10.37 36.03
CA PRO A 237 26.35 -9.78 36.13
C PRO A 237 26.29 -8.32 35.66
N ILE A 238 27.37 -7.56 35.79
CA ILE A 238 27.44 -6.15 35.36
C ILE A 238 27.40 -6.08 33.83
N VAL A 239 28.21 -6.90 33.17
CA VAL A 239 28.26 -6.98 31.69
C VAL A 239 26.93 -7.48 31.14
N PHE A 240 26.35 -8.52 31.75
CA PHE A 240 25.03 -9.03 31.35
C PHE A 240 23.95 -7.94 31.45
N ARG A 241 23.88 -7.22 32.58
CA ARG A 241 22.88 -6.16 32.78
C ARG A 241 23.08 -5.00 31.79
N ALA A 242 24.33 -4.66 31.47
CA ALA A 242 24.61 -3.65 30.46
C ALA A 242 24.16 -4.08 29.06
N LYS A 243 24.44 -5.34 28.65
CA LYS A 243 23.95 -5.92 27.39
C LYS A 243 22.42 -5.93 27.34
N LEU A 244 21.77 -6.43 28.40
CA LEU A 244 20.30 -6.49 28.50
C LEU A 244 19.67 -5.10 28.44
N LYS A 245 20.24 -4.13 29.15
CA LYS A 245 19.77 -2.74 29.13
C LYS A 245 19.76 -2.17 27.71
N SER A 246 20.87 -2.32 26.97
CA SER A 246 20.95 -1.84 25.59
C SER A 246 19.91 -2.50 24.67
N ILE A 247 19.67 -3.80 24.83
CA ILE A 247 18.66 -4.54 24.07
C ILE A 247 17.25 -4.05 24.39
N VAL A 248 16.94 -3.83 25.68
CA VAL A 248 15.63 -3.36 26.13
C VAL A 248 15.37 -1.92 25.66
N GLU A 249 16.36 -1.03 25.78
CA GLU A 249 16.27 0.35 25.27
C GLU A 249 16.02 0.36 23.76
N ARG A 250 16.70 -0.51 23.02
CA ARG A 250 16.46 -0.67 21.58
C ARG A 250 15.06 -1.19 21.29
N HIS A 251 14.61 -2.23 21.98
CA HIS A 251 13.25 -2.76 21.80
C HIS A 251 12.18 -1.71 22.12
N GLU A 252 12.35 -0.90 23.17
CA GLU A 252 11.44 0.20 23.50
C GLU A 252 11.42 1.27 22.40
N GLU A 253 12.58 1.60 21.82
CA GLU A 253 12.67 2.51 20.68
C GLU A 253 11.89 1.97 19.48
N LEU A 254 12.04 0.69 19.15
CA LEU A 254 11.29 0.05 18.06
C LEU A 254 9.77 0.05 18.31
N ASN A 255 9.34 -0.15 19.57
CA ASN A 255 7.93 -0.02 19.95
C ASN A 255 7.41 1.40 19.70
N ARG A 256 8.18 2.45 20.05
CA ARG A 256 7.82 3.84 19.75
C ARG A 256 7.76 4.11 18.25
N ARG A 257 8.71 3.57 17.48
CA ARG A 257 8.71 3.68 16.01
C ARG A 257 7.47 3.03 15.39
N ASN A 258 7.04 1.86 15.87
CA ASN A 258 5.79 1.25 15.43
C ASN A 258 4.57 2.13 15.73
N ALA A 259 4.48 2.69 16.93
CA ALA A 259 3.38 3.57 17.30
C ALA A 259 3.32 4.81 16.39
N MET A 260 4.46 5.39 16.02
CA MET A 260 4.51 6.50 15.05
C MET A 260 4.00 6.09 13.67
N ILE A 261 4.32 4.87 13.19
CA ILE A 261 3.82 4.35 11.91
C ILE A 261 2.31 4.09 11.99
N GLU A 262 1.85 3.45 13.07
CA GLU A 262 0.45 3.12 13.31
C GLU A 262 -0.42 4.38 13.36
N ASP A 263 -0.08 5.36 14.21
CA ASP A 263 -0.84 6.60 14.34
C ASP A 263 -0.80 7.45 13.07
N ALA A 264 0.28 7.38 12.27
CA ALA A 264 0.38 8.14 11.02
C ALA A 264 -0.50 7.57 9.90
N PHE A 265 -0.66 6.24 9.84
CA PHE A 265 -1.23 5.57 8.67
C PHE A 265 -2.49 4.73 8.94
N ASN A 266 -2.90 4.48 10.19
CA ASN A 266 -4.05 3.60 10.50
C ASN A 266 -5.35 3.99 9.78
N ALA A 267 -5.68 5.28 9.71
CA ALA A 267 -6.90 5.79 9.08
C ALA A 267 -6.83 5.66 7.55
N MET A 268 -5.64 5.92 6.97
CA MET A 268 -5.39 5.71 5.54
C MET A 268 -5.53 4.24 5.16
N LEU A 269 -5.00 3.34 5.99
CA LEU A 269 -5.09 1.90 5.77
C LEU A 269 -6.53 1.38 5.92
N LEU A 270 -7.33 1.94 6.84
CA LEU A 270 -8.77 1.65 6.92
C LEU A 270 -9.49 2.03 5.62
N ALA A 271 -9.27 3.26 5.13
CA ALA A 271 -9.88 3.72 3.90
C ALA A 271 -9.45 2.85 2.70
N GLN A 272 -8.16 2.50 2.61
CA GLN A 272 -7.64 1.58 1.60
C GLN A 272 -8.34 0.23 1.64
N MET A 273 -8.50 -0.36 2.82
CA MET A 273 -9.14 -1.66 3.00
C MET A 273 -10.61 -1.64 2.54
N LEU A 274 -11.38 -0.64 2.97
CA LEU A 274 -12.79 -0.48 2.58
C LEU A 274 -12.92 -0.32 1.06
N VAL A 275 -12.06 0.48 0.45
CA VAL A 275 -12.06 0.69 -0.99
C VAL A 275 -11.70 -0.58 -1.75
N CYS A 276 -10.67 -1.31 -1.32
CA CYS A 276 -10.34 -2.61 -1.93
C CYS A 276 -11.52 -3.57 -1.91
N THR A 277 -12.24 -3.65 -0.79
CA THR A 277 -13.46 -4.48 -0.66
C THR A 277 -14.56 -4.05 -1.63
N ILE A 278 -14.88 -2.74 -1.67
CA ILE A 278 -15.93 -2.21 -2.55
C ILE A 278 -15.56 -2.41 -4.02
N THR A 279 -14.34 -2.03 -4.42
CA THR A 279 -13.86 -2.18 -5.80
C THR A 279 -13.87 -3.64 -6.21
N PHE A 280 -13.43 -4.56 -5.36
CA PHE A 280 -13.48 -5.99 -5.68
C PHE A 280 -14.90 -6.50 -5.89
N CYS A 281 -15.86 -6.10 -5.03
CA CYS A 281 -17.27 -6.50 -5.19
C CYS A 281 -17.89 -5.93 -6.48
N PHE A 282 -17.67 -4.65 -6.74
CA PHE A 282 -18.19 -3.95 -7.93
C PHE A 282 -17.60 -4.49 -9.23
N GLN A 283 -16.29 -4.69 -9.26
CA GLN A 283 -15.60 -5.27 -10.41
C GLN A 283 -16.03 -6.72 -10.65
N GLY A 284 -16.19 -7.51 -9.58
CA GLY A 284 -16.71 -8.87 -9.68
C GLY A 284 -18.11 -8.88 -10.26
N PHE A 285 -19.00 -8.02 -9.77
CA PHE A 285 -20.38 -7.93 -10.26
C PHE A 285 -20.42 -7.53 -11.74
N ALA A 286 -19.67 -6.49 -12.13
CA ALA A 286 -19.58 -6.06 -13.52
C ALA A 286 -19.10 -7.22 -14.42
N MET A 287 -18.00 -7.89 -14.06
CA MET A 287 -17.47 -9.03 -14.81
C MET A 287 -18.52 -10.14 -14.99
N PHE A 288 -19.14 -10.61 -13.90
CA PHE A 288 -20.15 -11.68 -13.98
C PHE A 288 -21.40 -11.24 -14.73
N SER A 289 -21.81 -9.98 -14.60
CA SER A 289 -22.97 -9.45 -15.30
C SER A 289 -22.79 -9.49 -16.82
N THR A 290 -21.59 -9.17 -17.32
CA THR A 290 -21.22 -9.21 -18.73
C THR A 290 -21.05 -10.65 -19.25
N VAL A 291 -20.46 -11.56 -18.46
CA VAL A 291 -20.36 -12.99 -18.85
C VAL A 291 -21.73 -13.64 -19.00
N MET A 292 -22.66 -13.30 -18.10
CA MET A 292 -23.96 -13.98 -18.00
C MET A 292 -25.05 -13.37 -18.87
N ASP A 293 -24.81 -12.24 -19.55
CA ASP A 293 -25.81 -11.61 -20.42
C ASP A 293 -25.89 -12.33 -21.78
N PRO A 294 -27.00 -13.01 -22.12
CA PRO A 294 -27.15 -13.72 -23.39
C PRO A 294 -27.25 -12.79 -24.61
N ARG A 295 -27.43 -11.48 -24.40
CA ARG A 295 -27.64 -10.48 -25.47
C ARG A 295 -26.33 -9.99 -26.09
N GLU A 296 -25.22 -10.07 -25.36
CA GLU A 296 -23.89 -9.76 -25.87
C GLU A 296 -23.28 -11.02 -26.50
N GLY A 297 -23.57 -11.25 -27.78
CA GLY A 297 -23.19 -12.44 -28.55
C GLY A 297 -21.68 -12.65 -28.81
N GLY A 298 -20.80 -12.18 -27.93
CA GLY A 298 -19.37 -12.45 -27.99
C GLY A 298 -18.69 -12.19 -26.64
N PHE A 299 -17.68 -12.98 -26.29
CA PHE A 299 -16.81 -12.71 -25.15
C PHE A 299 -15.83 -11.59 -25.52
N PRO A 300 -15.93 -10.36 -24.96
CA PRO A 300 -14.92 -9.33 -25.19
C PRO A 300 -13.64 -9.72 -24.43
N ILE A 301 -12.81 -10.57 -25.05
CA ILE A 301 -11.59 -11.16 -24.46
C ILE A 301 -10.70 -10.08 -23.86
N LEU A 302 -10.56 -8.94 -24.55
CA LEU A 302 -9.73 -7.82 -24.09
C LEU A 302 -10.28 -7.19 -22.80
N GLY A 303 -11.58 -6.91 -22.74
CA GLY A 303 -12.23 -6.35 -21.55
C GLY A 303 -12.13 -7.31 -20.36
N MET A 304 -12.47 -8.58 -20.56
CA MET A 304 -12.38 -9.62 -19.53
C MET A 304 -10.96 -9.78 -18.99
N THR A 305 -9.97 -9.78 -19.88
CA THR A 305 -8.57 -9.86 -19.46
C THR A 305 -8.18 -8.68 -18.57
N PHE A 306 -8.61 -7.46 -18.93
CA PHE A 306 -8.40 -6.28 -18.09
C PHE A 306 -9.10 -6.39 -16.73
N PHE A 307 -10.37 -6.82 -16.70
CA PHE A 307 -11.13 -7.05 -15.47
C PHE A 307 -10.40 -8.01 -14.51
N VAL A 308 -9.95 -9.16 -15.02
CA VAL A 308 -9.24 -10.18 -14.25
C VAL A 308 -7.90 -9.64 -13.74
N LEU A 309 -7.12 -8.98 -14.59
CA LEU A 309 -5.83 -8.38 -14.19
C LEU A 309 -6.02 -7.34 -13.08
N HIS A 310 -7.05 -6.50 -13.18
CA HIS A 310 -7.36 -5.49 -12.16
C HIS A 310 -7.81 -6.13 -10.83
N ALA A 311 -8.62 -7.19 -10.89
CA ALA A 311 -9.03 -7.93 -9.70
C ALA A 311 -7.84 -8.57 -8.98
N ILE A 312 -6.96 -9.25 -9.74
CA ILE A 312 -5.73 -9.85 -9.20
C ILE A 312 -4.87 -8.77 -8.53
N TYR A 313 -4.71 -7.62 -9.18
CA TYR A 313 -3.95 -6.50 -8.64
C TYR A 313 -4.51 -5.97 -7.31
N THR A 314 -5.84 -5.78 -7.24
CA THR A 314 -6.51 -5.29 -6.03
C THR A 314 -6.35 -6.28 -4.87
N ILE A 315 -6.52 -7.58 -5.14
CA ILE A 315 -6.31 -8.64 -4.14
C ILE A 315 -4.83 -8.65 -3.68
N MET A 316 -3.89 -8.57 -4.63
CA MET A 316 -2.46 -8.64 -4.32
C MET A 316 -2.02 -7.46 -3.45
N HIS A 317 -2.52 -6.24 -3.71
CA HIS A 317 -2.27 -5.08 -2.85
C HIS A 317 -2.75 -5.29 -1.42
N LEU A 318 -3.98 -5.77 -1.23
CA LEU A 318 -4.51 -6.06 0.10
C LEU A 318 -3.74 -7.19 0.78
N PHE A 319 -3.38 -8.24 0.04
CA PHE A 319 -2.59 -9.35 0.54
C PHE A 319 -1.24 -8.89 1.08
N VAL A 320 -0.51 -8.03 0.35
CA VAL A 320 0.80 -7.51 0.79
C VAL A 320 0.67 -6.80 2.14
N TYR A 321 -0.35 -5.97 2.34
CA TYR A 321 -0.56 -5.30 3.63
C TYR A 321 -0.82 -6.29 4.77
N CYS A 322 -1.73 -7.23 4.56
CA CYS A 322 -2.05 -8.25 5.55
C CYS A 322 -0.84 -9.13 5.87
N TRP A 323 -0.06 -9.51 4.86
CA TRP A 323 1.14 -10.32 5.02
C TRP A 323 2.24 -9.55 5.78
N VAL A 324 2.51 -8.29 5.44
CA VAL A 324 3.49 -7.46 6.16
C VAL A 324 3.07 -7.25 7.62
N GLY A 325 1.77 -7.02 7.86
CA GLY A 325 1.22 -6.93 9.22
C GLY A 325 1.39 -8.23 10.01
N ASP A 326 1.15 -9.38 9.37
CA ASP A 326 1.32 -10.71 9.97
C ASP A 326 2.79 -10.97 10.35
N VAL A 327 3.73 -10.65 9.45
CA VAL A 327 5.18 -10.75 9.73
C VAL A 327 5.56 -9.89 10.95
N LEU A 328 5.02 -8.69 11.08
CA LEU A 328 5.27 -7.84 12.25
C LEU A 328 4.76 -8.47 13.56
N ILE A 329 3.57 -9.07 13.52
CA ILE A 329 2.99 -9.77 14.68
C ILE A 329 3.89 -10.94 15.08
N VAL A 330 4.32 -11.75 14.11
CA VAL A 330 5.19 -12.90 14.35
C VAL A 330 6.53 -12.45 14.92
N GLU A 331 7.24 -11.53 14.26
CA GLU A 331 8.56 -11.08 14.71
C GLU A 331 8.53 -10.43 16.10
N SER A 332 7.47 -9.67 16.42
CA SER A 332 7.33 -9.06 17.74
C SER A 332 7.00 -10.06 18.85
N THR A 333 6.21 -11.10 18.54
CA THR A 333 5.89 -12.18 19.49
C THR A 333 7.11 -13.07 19.74
N ASP A 334 7.92 -13.33 18.70
CA ASP A 334 9.10 -14.19 18.74
C ASP A 334 10.22 -13.67 19.65
N ILE A 335 10.26 -12.37 19.91
CA ILE A 335 11.13 -11.79 20.95
C ILE A 335 10.88 -12.47 22.30
N GLY A 336 9.64 -12.86 22.61
CA GLY A 336 9.30 -13.51 23.88
C GLY A 336 9.91 -14.90 24.04
N PHE A 337 10.15 -15.60 22.93
CA PHE A 337 10.76 -16.93 22.90
C PHE A 337 12.30 -16.86 22.91
N SER A 338 12.88 -15.74 22.48
CA SER A 338 14.33 -15.57 22.32
C SER A 338 15.15 -15.80 23.61
N PRO A 339 14.70 -15.34 24.80
CA PRO A 339 15.39 -15.65 26.06
C PRO A 339 15.49 -17.14 26.36
N TYR A 340 14.52 -17.96 25.95
CA TYR A 340 14.56 -19.41 26.16
C TYR A 340 15.60 -20.10 25.28
N GLU A 341 15.93 -19.52 24.12
CA GLU A 341 16.99 -20.00 23.22
C GLU A 341 18.40 -19.60 23.69
N SER A 342 18.51 -18.72 24.69
CA SER A 342 19.79 -18.34 25.29
C SER A 342 20.27 -19.36 26.32
N ASN A 343 21.53 -19.28 26.77
CA ASN A 343 22.04 -20.11 27.87
C ASN A 343 21.55 -19.61 29.25
N TRP A 344 20.25 -19.29 29.38
CA TRP A 344 19.64 -18.64 30.55
C TRP A 344 19.80 -19.44 31.84
N TYR A 345 19.98 -20.76 31.77
CA TYR A 345 20.18 -21.65 32.91
C TYR A 345 21.54 -21.44 33.60
N LEU A 346 22.46 -20.70 32.98
CA LEU A 346 23.75 -20.30 33.56
C LEU A 346 23.65 -18.99 34.37
N LEU A 347 22.53 -18.28 34.31
CA LEU A 347 22.34 -16.98 34.96
C LEU A 347 21.92 -17.12 36.43
N ASN A 348 22.25 -16.11 37.24
CA ASN A 348 21.72 -16.06 38.60
C ASN A 348 20.22 -15.71 38.60
N PRO A 349 19.49 -15.99 39.69
CA PRO A 349 18.05 -15.75 39.76
C PRO A 349 17.60 -14.31 39.50
N ALA A 350 18.45 -13.30 39.74
CA ALA A 350 18.12 -11.91 39.47
C ALA A 350 18.06 -11.60 37.96
N GLU A 351 19.03 -12.11 37.21
CA GLU A 351 19.14 -11.97 35.75
C GLU A 351 18.05 -12.78 35.03
N ILE A 352 17.74 -13.98 35.53
CA ILE A 352 16.62 -14.79 35.02
C ILE A 352 15.30 -14.01 35.15
N ARG A 353 15.04 -13.37 36.30
CA ARG A 353 13.85 -12.52 36.48
C ARG A 353 13.80 -11.36 35.49
N ALA A 354 14.94 -10.76 35.17
CA ALA A 354 15.01 -9.68 34.18
C ALA A 354 14.61 -10.17 32.77
N LEU A 355 15.05 -11.37 32.37
CA LEU A 355 14.62 -12.00 31.12
C LEU A 355 13.12 -12.33 31.12
N MET A 356 12.56 -12.76 32.26
CA MET A 356 11.12 -13.02 32.38
C MET A 356 10.28 -11.76 32.13
N PHE A 357 10.75 -10.57 32.54
CA PHE A 357 10.06 -9.32 32.21
C PHE A 357 10.06 -9.04 30.70
N VAL A 358 11.15 -9.33 30.00
CA VAL A 358 11.22 -9.22 28.54
C VAL A 358 10.20 -10.16 27.89
N THR A 359 10.20 -11.44 28.28
CA THR A 359 9.21 -12.42 27.79
C THR A 359 7.78 -11.99 28.07
N HIS A 360 7.50 -11.47 29.26
CA HIS A 360 6.16 -10.98 29.61
C HIS A 360 5.74 -9.80 28.72
N ARG A 361 6.62 -8.83 28.49
CA ARG A 361 6.35 -7.68 27.63
C ARG A 361 6.13 -8.07 26.16
N SER A 362 6.80 -9.10 25.66
CA SER A 362 6.63 -9.57 24.28
C SER A 362 5.31 -10.29 24.03
N ARG A 363 4.49 -10.56 25.06
CA ARG A 363 3.13 -11.11 24.89
C ARG A 363 2.15 -10.12 24.26
N THR A 364 2.46 -8.83 24.28
CA THR A 364 1.70 -7.81 23.56
C THR A 364 2.41 -7.52 22.24
N PRO A 365 1.97 -8.13 21.12
CA PRO A 365 2.63 -7.99 19.83
C PRO A 365 2.50 -6.56 19.28
N LEU A 366 3.44 -6.20 18.43
CA LEU A 366 3.38 -5.00 17.61
C LEU A 366 2.40 -5.26 16.46
N GLN A 367 1.53 -4.29 16.21
CA GLN A 367 0.42 -4.41 15.27
C GLN A 367 0.28 -3.14 14.47
N ILE A 368 -0.18 -3.29 13.23
CA ILE A 368 -0.67 -2.21 12.38
C ILE A 368 -2.17 -2.44 12.20
N THR A 369 -2.98 -1.41 12.46
CA THR A 369 -4.43 -1.52 12.46
C THR A 369 -5.08 -0.76 11.30
N ALA A 370 -6.25 -1.25 10.87
CA ALA A 370 -7.20 -0.50 10.07
C ALA A 370 -8.04 0.39 11.00
N GLY A 371 -7.59 1.63 11.21
CA GLY A 371 -8.30 2.64 11.99
C GLY A 371 -8.66 2.22 13.41
N LYS A 372 -7.82 1.42 14.07
CA LYS A 372 -8.03 0.85 15.41
C LYS A 372 -9.22 -0.11 15.55
N PHE A 373 -9.87 -0.51 14.45
CA PHE A 373 -10.96 -1.47 14.45
C PHE A 373 -10.47 -2.92 14.35
N CYS A 374 -9.57 -3.18 13.40
CA CYS A 374 -9.06 -4.52 13.12
C CYS A 374 -7.56 -4.46 12.85
N CYS A 375 -6.84 -5.54 13.16
CA CYS A 375 -5.43 -5.68 12.84
C CYS A 375 -5.23 -6.20 11.42
N PHE A 376 -4.22 -5.71 10.70
CA PHE A 376 -3.78 -6.35 9.46
C PHE A 376 -3.08 -7.67 9.80
N SER A 377 -3.66 -8.77 9.32
CA SER A 377 -3.15 -10.14 9.46
C SER A 377 -3.65 -11.01 8.30
N LEU A 378 -3.07 -12.20 8.11
CA LEU A 378 -3.55 -13.14 7.10
C LEU A 378 -4.97 -13.65 7.41
N GLU A 379 -5.35 -13.70 8.69
CA GLU A 379 -6.71 -13.99 9.12
C GLU A 379 -7.69 -12.90 8.64
N MET A 380 -7.34 -11.63 8.82
CA MET A 380 -8.14 -10.49 8.35
C MET A 380 -8.29 -10.52 6.82
N PHE A 381 -7.22 -10.82 6.08
CA PHE A 381 -7.30 -11.01 4.62
C PHE A 381 -8.34 -12.07 4.24
N THR A 382 -8.28 -13.24 4.88
CA THR A 382 -9.19 -14.34 4.61
C THR A 382 -10.65 -13.95 4.91
N SER A 383 -10.86 -13.22 6.01
CA SER A 383 -12.18 -12.68 6.39
C SER A 383 -12.71 -11.73 5.31
N ILE A 384 -11.92 -10.75 4.88
CA ILE A 384 -12.30 -9.79 3.82
C ILE A 384 -12.65 -10.50 2.53
N MET A 385 -11.85 -11.48 2.10
CA MET A 385 -12.12 -12.25 0.88
C MET A 385 -13.44 -13.02 0.97
N LYS A 386 -13.72 -13.69 2.09
CA LYS A 386 -14.98 -14.40 2.32
C LYS A 386 -16.18 -13.45 2.29
N THR A 387 -16.08 -12.34 3.01
CA THR A 387 -17.16 -11.34 3.08
C THR A 387 -17.42 -10.71 1.71
N SER A 388 -16.37 -10.40 0.94
CA SER A 388 -16.52 -9.81 -0.39
C SER A 388 -17.16 -10.78 -1.38
N MET A 389 -16.78 -12.06 -1.35
CA MET A 389 -17.44 -13.11 -2.14
C MET A 389 -18.91 -13.31 -1.73
N GLY A 390 -19.22 -13.20 -0.43
CA GLY A 390 -20.58 -13.20 0.09
C GLY A 390 -21.41 -12.04 -0.48
N TYR A 391 -20.90 -10.81 -0.41
CA TYR A 391 -21.59 -9.63 -0.98
C TYR A 391 -21.76 -9.74 -2.51
N LEU A 392 -20.73 -10.20 -3.22
CA LEU A 392 -20.82 -10.46 -4.65
C LEU A 392 -21.93 -11.46 -4.97
N SER A 393 -22.03 -12.55 -4.20
CA SER A 393 -23.07 -13.58 -4.40
C SER A 393 -24.48 -13.01 -4.17
N VAL A 394 -24.65 -12.15 -3.17
CA VAL A 394 -25.91 -11.44 -2.91
C VAL A 394 -26.25 -10.49 -4.05
N LEU A 395 -25.29 -9.68 -4.52
CA LEU A 395 -25.50 -8.76 -5.64
C LEU A 395 -25.91 -9.51 -6.91
N LEU A 396 -25.28 -10.65 -7.20
CA LEU A 396 -25.64 -11.49 -8.34
C LEU A 396 -27.05 -12.09 -8.20
N ALA A 397 -27.41 -12.58 -7.00
CA ALA A 397 -28.75 -13.13 -6.75
C ALA A 397 -29.85 -12.05 -6.81
N MET A 398 -29.52 -10.79 -6.50
CA MET A 398 -30.46 -9.67 -6.57
C MET A 398 -30.51 -9.00 -7.94
N LYS A 399 -29.66 -9.39 -8.90
CA LYS A 399 -29.56 -8.76 -10.23
C LYS A 399 -30.91 -8.61 -10.91
N ASP A 400 -31.71 -9.68 -10.95
CA ASP A 400 -33.01 -9.67 -11.64
C ASP A 400 -34.01 -8.70 -10.99
N ARG A 401 -33.98 -8.57 -9.65
CA ARG A 401 -34.83 -7.62 -8.91
C ARG A 401 -34.37 -6.16 -9.00
N LEU A 402 -33.11 -5.93 -9.35
CA LEU A 402 -32.55 -4.59 -9.53
C LEU A 402 -32.79 -4.05 -10.94
N LEU A 403 -33.13 -4.93 -11.89
CA LEU A 403 -33.41 -4.61 -13.29
C LEU A 403 -34.92 -4.54 -13.60
N GLU A 404 -35.78 -4.97 -12.67
CA GLU A 404 -37.22 -4.69 -12.61
C GLU A 404 -37.50 -3.29 -12.02
#